data_AF-A0A177WAC2-F1
#
_entry.id   AF-A0A177WAC2-F1
#
_cell.length_a   1.000
_cell.length_b   1.000
_cell.length_c   1.000
_cell.angle_alpha   90.00
_cell.angle_beta   90.00
_cell.angle_gamma   90.00
#
_symmetry.space_group_name_H-M   'P 1'
#
loop_
_entity.id
_entity.type
_entity.pdbx_description
1 polymer ?
#
loop_
_entity_poly.entity_id
_entity_poly.type
_entity_poly.pdbx_seq_one_letter_code
_entity_poly.pdbx_strand_id
1 'polypeptide(L)'
;MFGLANLARNVFCPFIYYSYIQCKNCRVTYYCDEDHQNIDARGIHDKICQLLIPLRTPITVLGSEEEREHREKQTRSRQLHLVQITKLEAHKLLFEGQYDLAIPAALQALRFSMSVSSPNSINLVPSYLLLGEASIGLKQYKQAEDYLSLAKWAILKADECENTIRSQLHRNFGLLYTSQGQYEKALDQLALDIYYISLAKTPEDIAVTGGYFQLGTVFHHQDRIDHAAAVFDKVVSIWKQVLKTPDMKLGIVYKYCD
;
A
#
# COMPACT_ATOMS: atom_id res chain seq x y z
N MET A 1 12.46 -6.15 -19.97
CA MET A 1 11.10 -6.75 -20.10
C MET A 1 10.90 -8.02 -19.24
N PHE A 2 11.91 -8.47 -18.49
CA PHE A 2 11.79 -9.51 -17.46
C PHE A 2 11.94 -8.84 -16.09
N GLY A 3 10.92 -8.87 -15.23
CA GLY A 3 11.02 -8.32 -13.86
C GLY A 3 9.67 -8.14 -13.17
N LEU A 4 8.68 -7.58 -13.87
CA LEU A 4 7.36 -7.30 -13.31
C LEU A 4 6.49 -8.56 -13.08
N ALA A 5 6.65 -9.59 -13.92
CA ALA A 5 5.87 -10.82 -13.80
C ALA A 5 6.37 -11.76 -12.69
N ASN A 6 7.59 -11.57 -12.16
CA ASN A 6 8.15 -12.41 -11.10
C ASN A 6 7.82 -11.92 -9.69
N LEU A 7 7.67 -10.60 -9.50
CA LEU A 7 7.40 -10.01 -8.18
C LEU A 7 6.00 -10.32 -7.63
N ALA A 8 5.00 -10.53 -8.50
CA ALA A 8 3.65 -10.93 -8.10
C ALA A 8 3.41 -12.45 -8.07
N ARG A 9 4.34 -13.27 -8.62
CA ARG A 9 4.20 -14.73 -8.68
C ARG A 9 4.73 -15.44 -7.43
N ASN A 10 5.64 -14.82 -6.69
CA ASN A 10 6.41 -15.47 -5.63
C ASN A 10 6.22 -14.77 -4.29
N VAL A 11 5.07 -14.99 -3.65
CA VAL A 11 4.79 -14.41 -2.33
C VAL A 11 4.90 -15.43 -1.22
N PHE A 12 4.52 -16.68 -1.51
CA PHE A 12 4.52 -17.75 -0.52
C PHE A 12 5.13 -19.05 -1.03
N CYS A 13 5.63 -19.07 -2.27
CA CYS A 13 6.28 -20.26 -2.84
C CYS A 13 7.03 -19.85 -4.13
N PRO A 14 8.35 -19.64 -4.10
CA PRO A 14 9.12 -19.25 -5.29
C PRO A 14 9.21 -20.34 -6.37
N PHE A 15 8.80 -21.57 -6.04
CA PHE A 15 8.77 -22.71 -6.95
C PHE A 15 7.47 -23.49 -6.78
N ILE A 16 6.64 -23.55 -7.83
CA ILE A 16 5.34 -24.27 -7.85
C ILE A 16 5.51 -25.78 -7.54
N TYR A 17 6.74 -26.30 -7.57
CA TYR A 17 7.06 -27.71 -7.33
C TYR A 17 7.11 -28.14 -5.84
N TYR A 18 6.94 -27.22 -4.89
CA TYR A 18 7.10 -27.49 -3.44
C TYR A 18 5.93 -26.98 -2.57
N SER A 19 4.71 -26.88 -3.10
CA SER A 19 3.54 -26.55 -2.27
C SER A 19 2.94 -27.82 -1.66
N TYR A 20 2.98 -27.95 -0.33
CA TYR A 20 2.54 -29.17 0.37
C TYR A 20 1.28 -28.98 1.21
N ILE A 21 0.89 -27.72 1.48
CA ILE A 21 -0.19 -27.42 2.42
C ILE A 21 -1.31 -26.67 1.72
N GLN A 22 -2.55 -27.13 1.93
CA GLN A 22 -3.76 -26.57 1.34
C GLN A 22 -4.67 -26.01 2.43
N CYS A 23 -5.25 -24.83 2.20
CA CYS A 23 -6.26 -24.30 3.12
C CYS A 23 -7.48 -25.24 3.18
N LYS A 24 -7.82 -25.72 4.38
CA LYS A 24 -8.92 -26.69 4.59
C LYS A 24 -10.30 -26.10 4.29
N ASN A 25 -10.45 -24.79 4.45
CA ASN A 25 -11.73 -24.08 4.27
C ASN A 25 -12.04 -23.80 2.80
N CYS A 26 -11.17 -23.07 2.09
CA CYS A 26 -11.44 -22.72 0.70
C CYS A 26 -10.97 -23.77 -0.31
N ARG A 27 -10.00 -24.62 0.04
CA ARG A 27 -9.36 -25.61 -0.85
C ARG A 27 -8.79 -25.05 -2.16
N VAL A 28 -8.68 -23.73 -2.29
CA VAL A 28 -8.18 -23.05 -3.51
C VAL A 28 -6.90 -22.23 -3.28
N THR A 29 -6.33 -22.27 -2.07
CA THR A 29 -5.05 -21.64 -1.73
C THR A 29 -4.08 -22.69 -1.20
N TYR A 30 -2.82 -22.56 -1.61
CA TYR A 30 -1.74 -23.49 -1.33
C TYR A 30 -0.51 -22.73 -0.79
N TYR A 31 0.24 -23.36 0.10
CA TYR A 31 1.39 -22.82 0.81
C TYR A 31 2.58 -23.79 0.73
N CYS A 32 3.81 -23.27 0.79
CA CYS A 32 5.01 -24.12 0.83
C CYS A 32 5.34 -24.64 2.23
N ASP A 33 5.04 -23.86 3.26
CA ASP A 33 5.28 -24.20 4.66
C ASP A 33 4.17 -23.62 5.57
N GLU A 34 4.20 -24.06 6.83
CA GLU A 34 3.22 -23.68 7.85
C GLU A 34 3.36 -22.21 8.26
N ASP A 35 4.56 -21.65 8.21
CA ASP A 35 4.82 -20.25 8.55
C ASP A 35 4.14 -19.30 7.55
N HIS A 36 4.27 -19.56 6.26
CA HIS A 36 3.58 -18.83 5.21
C HIS A 36 2.06 -18.97 5.31
N GLN A 37 1.56 -20.16 5.66
CA GLN A 37 0.13 -20.33 5.92
C GLN A 37 -0.33 -19.47 7.11
N ASN A 38 0.42 -19.46 8.21
CA ASN A 38 0.09 -18.71 9.42
C ASN A 38 0.15 -17.20 9.19
N ILE A 39 1.16 -16.72 8.45
CA ILE A 39 1.30 -15.30 8.08
C ILE A 39 0.15 -14.88 7.15
N ASP A 40 -0.19 -15.68 6.13
CA ASP A 40 -1.32 -15.38 5.23
C ASP A 40 -2.65 -15.39 6.00
N ALA A 41 -2.87 -16.40 6.87
CA ALA A 41 -4.04 -16.54 7.72
C ALA A 41 -4.29 -15.28 8.56
N ARG A 42 -3.28 -14.88 9.34
CA ARG A 42 -3.35 -13.72 10.23
C ARG A 42 -3.38 -12.40 9.47
N GLY A 43 -2.70 -12.31 8.33
CA GLY A 43 -2.63 -11.09 7.53
C GLY A 43 -3.92 -10.80 6.77
N ILE A 44 -4.45 -11.75 6.01
CA ILE A 44 -5.60 -11.46 5.13
C ILE A 44 -6.49 -12.66 4.81
N HIS A 45 -5.94 -13.87 4.79
CA HIS A 45 -6.61 -15.04 4.25
C HIS A 45 -7.92 -15.33 4.95
N ASP A 46 -7.98 -15.22 6.28
CA ASP A 46 -9.21 -15.49 7.03
C ASP A 46 -10.37 -14.57 6.60
N LYS A 47 -10.06 -13.34 6.18
CA LYS A 47 -11.06 -12.36 5.70
C LYS A 47 -11.52 -12.64 4.27
N ILE A 48 -10.62 -13.13 3.42
CA ILE A 48 -10.91 -13.33 1.99
C ILE A 48 -11.18 -14.79 1.62
N CYS A 49 -10.96 -15.75 2.51
CA CYS A 49 -10.96 -17.19 2.26
C CYS A 49 -12.18 -17.65 1.44
N GLN A 50 -13.38 -17.30 1.89
CA GLN A 50 -14.63 -17.68 1.22
C GLN A 50 -14.85 -16.92 -0.10
N LEU A 51 -14.36 -15.68 -0.18
CA LEU A 51 -14.47 -14.84 -1.37
C LEU A 51 -13.57 -15.31 -2.52
N LEU A 52 -12.55 -16.14 -2.23
CA LEU A 52 -11.66 -16.71 -3.24
C LEU A 52 -12.28 -17.86 -4.03
N ILE A 53 -13.21 -18.61 -3.44
CA ILE A 53 -13.78 -19.83 -4.03
C ILE A 53 -14.41 -19.54 -5.40
N PRO A 54 -15.31 -18.55 -5.55
CA PRO A 54 -15.96 -18.27 -6.83
C PRO A 54 -15.01 -17.77 -7.92
N LEU A 55 -13.81 -17.28 -7.54
CA LEU A 55 -12.82 -16.73 -8.48
C LEU A 55 -11.81 -17.77 -8.96
N ARG A 56 -11.64 -18.87 -8.22
CA ARG A 56 -10.64 -19.91 -8.51
C ARG A 56 -11.25 -21.24 -8.91
N THR A 57 -12.56 -21.41 -8.76
CA THR A 57 -13.27 -22.61 -9.23
C THR A 57 -13.41 -22.56 -10.75
N PRO A 58 -12.97 -23.60 -11.48
CA PRO A 58 -13.07 -23.63 -12.93
C PRO A 58 -14.53 -23.70 -13.37
N ILE A 59 -14.87 -22.97 -14.45
CA ILE A 59 -16.18 -23.04 -15.07
C ILE A 59 -16.28 -24.34 -15.86
N THR A 60 -17.22 -25.22 -15.48
CA THR A 60 -17.45 -26.51 -16.15
C THR A 60 -18.48 -26.44 -17.27
N VAL A 61 -19.34 -25.41 -17.28
CA VAL A 61 -20.41 -25.23 -18.27
C VAL A 61 -20.30 -23.86 -18.94
N LEU A 62 -20.15 -23.89 -20.27
CA LEU A 62 -20.23 -22.74 -21.14
C LEU A 62 -21.71 -22.47 -21.43
N GLY A 63 -22.31 -21.60 -20.62
CA GLY A 63 -23.68 -21.09 -20.79
C GLY A 63 -23.86 -20.14 -21.97
N SER A 64 -25.00 -19.45 -22.03
CA SER A 64 -25.31 -18.48 -23.09
C SER A 64 -24.34 -17.28 -23.11
N GLU A 65 -24.38 -16.47 -24.17
CA GLU A 65 -23.58 -15.22 -24.24
C GLU A 65 -23.94 -14.25 -23.10
N GLU A 66 -25.24 -14.07 -22.83
CA GLU A 66 -25.72 -13.22 -21.73
C GLU A 66 -25.25 -13.73 -20.36
N GLU A 67 -25.26 -15.06 -20.13
CA GLU A 67 -24.76 -15.66 -18.89
C GLU A 67 -23.24 -15.52 -18.74
N ARG A 68 -22.48 -15.51 -19.85
CA ARG A 68 -21.03 -15.25 -19.85
C ARG A 68 -20.75 -13.80 -19.46
N GLU A 69 -21.39 -12.83 -20.11
CA GLU A 69 -21.24 -11.42 -19.77
C GLU A 69 -21.64 -11.11 -18.32
N HIS A 70 -22.74 -11.69 -17.86
CA HIS A 70 -23.19 -11.51 -16.48
C HIS A 70 -22.16 -12.06 -15.48
N ARG A 71 -21.59 -13.25 -15.74
CA ARG A 71 -20.52 -13.83 -14.91
C ARG A 71 -19.25 -13.00 -14.93
N GLU A 72 -18.87 -12.44 -16.07
CA GLU A 72 -17.71 -11.55 -16.18
C GLU A 72 -17.92 -10.28 -15.34
N LYS A 73 -19.09 -9.65 -15.43
CA LYS A 73 -19.46 -8.48 -14.60
C LYS A 73 -19.42 -8.81 -13.12
N GLN A 74 -19.98 -9.95 -12.69
CA GLN A 74 -19.91 -10.40 -11.29
C GLN A 74 -18.46 -10.66 -10.84
N THR A 75 -17.66 -11.33 -11.68
CA THR A 75 -16.25 -11.64 -11.39
C THR A 75 -15.45 -10.36 -11.21
N ARG A 76 -15.63 -9.39 -12.11
CA ARG A 76 -14.99 -8.08 -12.02
C ARG A 76 -15.41 -7.32 -10.75
N SER A 77 -16.70 -7.33 -10.42
CA SER A 77 -17.21 -6.71 -9.19
C SER A 77 -16.61 -7.34 -7.93
N ARG A 78 -16.53 -8.68 -7.86
CA ARG A 78 -15.88 -9.40 -6.75
C ARG A 78 -14.39 -9.07 -6.63
N GLN A 79 -13.68 -9.00 -7.76
CA GLN A 79 -12.26 -8.64 -7.76
C GLN A 79 -12.04 -7.20 -7.27
N LEU A 80 -12.86 -6.24 -7.69
CA LEU A 80 -12.80 -4.86 -7.19
C LEU A 80 -13.05 -4.79 -5.68
N HIS A 81 -14.04 -5.53 -5.19
CA HIS A 81 -14.32 -5.63 -3.76
C HIS A 81 -13.13 -6.22 -2.98
N LEU A 82 -12.47 -7.25 -3.53
CA LEU A 82 -11.27 -7.83 -2.94
C LEU A 82 -10.08 -6.86 -2.95
N VAL A 83 -9.89 -6.07 -4.02
CA VAL A 83 -8.87 -5.00 -4.03
C VAL A 83 -9.11 -4.04 -2.86
N GLN A 84 -10.35 -3.65 -2.61
CA GLN A 84 -10.68 -2.75 -1.51
C GLN A 84 -10.38 -3.38 -0.14
N ILE A 85 -10.88 -4.59 0.14
CA ILE A 85 -10.64 -5.27 1.43
C ILE A 85 -9.15 -5.44 1.70
N THR A 86 -8.40 -5.92 0.71
CA THR A 86 -6.98 -6.23 0.85
C THR A 86 -6.13 -4.97 1.05
N LYS A 87 -6.44 -3.87 0.36
CA LYS A 87 -5.79 -2.56 0.60
C LYS A 87 -6.09 -2.03 2.00
N LEU A 88 -7.35 -2.04 2.42
CA LEU A 88 -7.76 -1.56 3.74
C LEU A 88 -7.08 -2.35 4.86
N GLU A 89 -6.99 -3.67 4.72
CA GLU A 89 -6.31 -4.49 5.72
C GLU A 89 -4.81 -4.25 5.75
N ALA A 90 -4.18 -4.08 4.59
CA ALA A 90 -2.76 -3.74 4.52
C ALA A 90 -2.49 -2.41 5.23
N HIS A 91 -3.26 -1.36 4.96
CA HIS A 91 -3.15 -0.07 5.66
C HIS A 91 -3.32 -0.21 7.17
N LYS A 92 -4.35 -0.95 7.61
CA LYS A 92 -4.59 -1.22 9.03
C LYS A 92 -3.38 -1.89 9.69
N LEU A 93 -2.81 -2.92 9.07
CA LEU A 93 -1.67 -3.65 9.61
C LEU A 93 -0.39 -2.81 9.64
N LEU A 94 -0.17 -1.96 8.63
CA LEU A 94 0.93 -0.99 8.62
C LEU A 94 0.81 0.00 9.78
N PHE A 95 -0.41 0.52 10.02
CA PHE A 95 -0.69 1.41 11.13
C PHE A 95 -0.45 0.75 12.50
N GLU A 96 -0.78 -0.54 12.64
CA GLU A 96 -0.50 -1.34 13.84
C GLU A 96 0.97 -1.74 13.98
N GLY A 97 1.83 -1.42 13.01
CA GLY A 97 3.25 -1.79 12.98
C GLY A 97 3.50 -3.27 12.68
N GLN A 98 2.49 -4.01 12.24
CA GLN A 98 2.56 -5.44 11.89
C GLN A 98 2.97 -5.60 10.41
N TYR A 99 4.20 -5.19 10.11
CA TYR A 99 4.71 -5.10 8.73
C TYR A 99 4.79 -6.47 8.04
N ASP A 100 5.11 -7.54 8.76
CA ASP A 100 5.14 -8.92 8.27
C ASP A 100 3.77 -9.39 7.80
N LEU A 101 2.71 -9.03 8.52
CA LEU A 101 1.32 -9.37 8.17
C LEU A 101 0.75 -8.44 7.09
N ALA A 102 1.27 -7.22 6.95
CA ALA A 102 0.83 -6.28 5.91
C ALA A 102 1.24 -6.74 4.50
N ILE A 103 2.40 -7.38 4.36
CA ILE A 103 2.93 -7.90 3.08
C ILE A 103 1.92 -8.80 2.35
N PRO A 104 1.35 -9.85 2.95
CA PRO A 104 0.42 -10.73 2.24
C PRO A 104 -0.88 -10.02 1.85
N ALA A 105 -1.39 -9.12 2.69
CA ALA A 105 -2.55 -8.29 2.35
C ALA A 105 -2.25 -7.40 1.12
N ALA A 106 -1.12 -6.71 1.11
CA ALA A 106 -0.70 -5.85 0.01
C ALA A 106 -0.39 -6.63 -1.28
N LEU A 107 0.12 -7.87 -1.17
CA LEU A 107 0.34 -8.75 -2.33
C LEU A 107 -0.96 -9.28 -2.93
N GLN A 108 -1.96 -9.63 -2.10
CA GLN A 108 -3.29 -9.93 -2.62
C GLN A 108 -3.92 -8.71 -3.29
N ALA A 109 -3.75 -7.51 -2.71
CA ALA A 109 -4.20 -6.26 -3.33
C ALA A 109 -3.57 -6.04 -4.71
N LEU A 110 -2.26 -6.26 -4.83
CA LEU A 110 -1.56 -6.19 -6.12
C LEU A 110 -2.12 -7.22 -7.11
N ARG A 111 -2.26 -8.48 -6.68
CA ARG A 111 -2.77 -9.57 -7.52
C ARG A 111 -4.16 -9.29 -8.09
N PHE A 112 -5.10 -8.82 -7.27
CA PHE A 112 -6.44 -8.47 -7.74
C PHE A 112 -6.44 -7.17 -8.56
N SER A 113 -5.57 -6.21 -8.24
CA SER A 113 -5.46 -4.99 -9.05
C SER A 113 -4.97 -5.31 -10.47
N MET A 114 -4.05 -6.27 -10.61
CA MET A 114 -3.57 -6.78 -11.90
C MET A 114 -4.64 -7.58 -12.66
N SER A 115 -5.60 -8.22 -11.98
CA SER A 115 -6.66 -8.97 -12.67
C SER A 115 -7.75 -8.05 -13.24
N VAL A 116 -7.94 -6.87 -12.65
CA VAL A 116 -8.97 -5.91 -13.08
C VAL A 116 -8.43 -4.82 -14.00
N SER A 117 -7.12 -4.53 -13.93
CA SER A 117 -6.48 -3.42 -14.64
C SER A 117 -5.47 -3.90 -15.68
N SER A 118 -5.16 -3.04 -16.66
CA SER A 118 -4.08 -3.32 -17.61
C SER A 118 -2.71 -3.39 -16.91
N PRO A 119 -1.76 -4.17 -17.44
CA PRO A 119 -0.38 -4.15 -16.97
C PRO A 119 0.16 -2.71 -17.05
N ASN A 120 0.72 -2.21 -15.93
CA ASN A 120 1.24 -0.84 -15.77
C ASN A 120 0.18 0.26 -15.55
N SER A 121 -1.06 -0.10 -15.24
CA SER A 121 -2.07 0.88 -14.81
C SER A 121 -1.65 1.57 -13.51
N ILE A 122 -1.99 2.86 -13.39
CA ILE A 122 -1.87 3.65 -12.16
C ILE A 122 -2.57 2.99 -10.96
N ASN A 123 -3.59 2.15 -11.20
CA ASN A 123 -4.31 1.40 -10.16
C ASN A 123 -3.42 0.42 -9.36
N LEU A 124 -2.26 0.06 -9.91
CA LEU A 124 -1.27 -0.80 -9.24
C LEU A 124 -0.41 -0.03 -8.22
N VAL A 125 -0.29 1.30 -8.38
CA VAL A 125 0.59 2.15 -7.55
C VAL A 125 0.28 2.02 -6.07
N PRO A 126 -0.97 2.11 -5.58
CA PRO A 126 -1.24 1.98 -4.15
C PRO A 126 -0.74 0.66 -3.56
N SER A 127 -0.85 -0.45 -4.31
CA SER A 127 -0.37 -1.76 -3.83
C SER A 127 1.16 -1.83 -3.77
N TYR A 128 1.87 -1.18 -4.70
CA TYR A 128 3.32 -1.05 -4.62
C TYR A 128 3.77 -0.16 -3.46
N LEU A 129 3.04 0.92 -3.18
CA LEU A 129 3.33 1.81 -2.05
C LEU A 129 3.19 1.08 -0.71
N LEU A 130 2.09 0.33 -0.54
CA LEU A 130 1.86 -0.53 0.64
C LEU A 130 3.00 -1.54 0.85
N LEU A 131 3.45 -2.18 -0.22
CA LEU A 131 4.56 -3.13 -0.14
C LEU A 131 5.89 -2.46 0.18
N GLY A 132 6.16 -1.30 -0.43
CA GLY A 132 7.33 -0.50 -0.13
C GLY A 132 7.38 -0.11 1.34
N GLU A 133 6.27 0.36 1.90
CA GLU A 133 6.16 0.75 3.31
C GLU A 133 6.35 -0.43 4.27
N ALA A 134 5.70 -1.56 4.00
CA ALA A 134 5.90 -2.78 4.78
C ALA A 134 7.36 -3.24 4.77
N SER A 135 8.00 -3.25 3.60
CA SER A 135 9.42 -3.61 3.47
C SER A 135 10.35 -2.61 4.18
N ILE A 136 10.03 -1.30 4.22
CA ILE A 136 10.78 -0.32 5.02
C ILE A 136 10.68 -0.67 6.51
N GLY A 137 9.48 -0.96 7.01
CA GLY A 137 9.25 -1.35 8.41
C GLY A 137 10.02 -2.61 8.82
N LEU A 138 10.17 -3.58 7.91
CA LEU A 138 11.00 -4.78 8.10
C LEU A 138 12.49 -4.57 7.84
N LYS A 139 12.93 -3.34 7.52
CA LYS A 139 14.31 -3.01 7.13
C LYS A 139 14.83 -3.75 5.89
N GLN A 140 13.92 -4.22 5.04
CA GLN A 140 14.21 -4.88 3.77
C GLN A 140 14.40 -3.84 2.66
N TYR A 141 15.42 -2.99 2.81
CA TYR A 141 15.53 -1.75 2.03
C TYR A 141 15.64 -1.95 0.52
N LYS A 142 16.34 -3.00 0.06
CA LYS A 142 16.44 -3.32 -1.38
C LYS A 142 15.07 -3.64 -1.97
N GLN A 143 14.27 -4.44 -1.27
CA GLN A 143 12.94 -4.83 -1.71
C GLN A 143 11.97 -3.62 -1.68
N ALA A 144 12.08 -2.77 -0.67
CA ALA A 144 11.34 -1.51 -0.63
C ALA A 144 11.67 -0.62 -1.84
N GLU A 145 12.96 -0.45 -2.14
CA GLU A 145 13.42 0.33 -3.30
C GLU A 145 12.91 -0.24 -4.62
N ASP A 146 12.90 -1.57 -4.77
CA ASP A 146 12.32 -2.24 -5.94
C ASP A 146 10.84 -1.88 -6.11
N TYR A 147 10.02 -2.05 -5.06
CA TYR A 147 8.58 -1.74 -5.13
C TYR A 147 8.30 -0.26 -5.39
N LEU A 148 9.01 0.65 -4.72
CA LEU A 148 8.85 2.08 -4.94
C LEU A 148 9.32 2.51 -6.35
N SER A 149 10.33 1.84 -6.90
CA SER A 149 10.75 2.04 -8.29
C SER A 149 9.68 1.59 -9.28
N LEU A 150 8.98 0.49 -9.01
CA LEU A 150 7.83 0.07 -9.82
C LEU A 150 6.68 1.08 -9.76
N ALA A 151 6.37 1.58 -8.56
CA ALA A 151 5.38 2.64 -8.36
C ALA A 151 5.74 3.90 -9.16
N LYS A 152 6.99 4.36 -9.03
CA LYS A 152 7.51 5.52 -9.78
C LYS A 152 7.39 5.34 -11.28
N TRP A 153 7.76 4.16 -11.79
CA TRP A 153 7.68 3.87 -13.22
C TRP A 153 6.23 3.81 -13.73
N ALA A 154 5.30 3.28 -12.94
CA ALA A 154 3.88 3.30 -13.28
C ALA A 154 3.31 4.73 -13.32
N ILE A 155 3.70 5.60 -12.39
CA ILE A 155 3.32 7.03 -12.41
C ILE A 155 3.90 7.73 -13.66
N LEU A 156 5.16 7.49 -13.99
CA LEU A 156 5.82 8.10 -15.16
C LEU A 156 5.18 7.69 -16.50
N LYS A 157 4.52 6.54 -16.53
CA LYS A 157 3.83 6.03 -17.73
C LYS A 157 2.36 6.43 -17.82
N ALA A 158 1.78 6.94 -16.75
CA ALA A 158 0.40 7.39 -16.75
C ALA A 158 0.31 8.79 -17.36
N ASP A 159 -0.69 9.03 -18.21
CA ASP A 159 -0.96 10.34 -18.79
C ASP A 159 -1.31 11.36 -17.68
N GLU A 160 -2.08 10.91 -16.69
CA GLU A 160 -2.45 11.68 -15.51
C GLU A 160 -2.29 10.83 -14.24
N CYS A 161 -1.87 11.50 -13.16
CA CYS A 161 -1.75 10.90 -11.84
C CYS A 161 -2.19 11.94 -10.81
N GLU A 162 -2.92 11.51 -9.79
CA GLU A 162 -3.33 12.39 -8.72
C GLU A 162 -2.12 12.85 -7.90
N ASN A 163 -2.14 14.12 -7.48
CA ASN A 163 -1.06 14.67 -6.64
C ASN A 163 -0.97 13.97 -5.28
N THR A 164 -2.08 13.42 -4.76
CA THR A 164 -2.11 12.55 -3.56
C THR A 164 -1.22 11.31 -3.73
N ILE A 165 -1.32 10.63 -4.87
CA ILE A 165 -0.51 9.43 -5.18
C ILE A 165 0.97 9.81 -5.35
N ARG A 166 1.27 10.95 -6.00
CA ARG A 166 2.64 11.46 -6.11
C ARG A 166 3.23 11.77 -4.73
N SER A 167 2.45 12.40 -3.86
CA SER A 167 2.84 12.70 -2.48
C SER A 167 3.19 11.42 -1.71
N GLN A 168 2.31 10.41 -1.73
CA GLN A 168 2.57 9.13 -1.05
C GLN A 168 3.84 8.43 -1.55
N LEU A 169 4.12 8.46 -2.86
CA LEU A 169 5.36 7.92 -3.42
C LEU A 169 6.59 8.61 -2.83
N HIS A 170 6.58 9.94 -2.82
CA HIS A 170 7.68 10.73 -2.28
C HIS A 170 7.84 10.57 -0.77
N ARG A 171 6.72 10.45 -0.03
CA ARG A 171 6.73 10.12 1.39
C ARG A 171 7.45 8.79 1.65
N ASN A 172 7.12 7.75 0.90
CA ASN A 172 7.73 6.43 1.09
C ASN A 172 9.21 6.41 0.71
N PHE A 173 9.64 7.14 -0.32
CA PHE A 173 11.08 7.34 -0.59
C PHE A 173 11.77 8.13 0.52
N GLY A 174 11.11 9.15 1.08
CA GLY A 174 11.59 9.90 2.24
C GLY A 174 11.81 9.01 3.46
N LEU A 175 10.84 8.16 3.78
CA LEU A 175 10.93 7.15 4.83
C LEU A 175 12.06 6.14 4.58
N LEU A 176 12.17 5.62 3.35
CA LEU A 176 13.24 4.71 2.95
C LEU A 176 14.62 5.34 3.17
N TYR A 177 14.85 6.54 2.65
CA TYR A 177 16.15 7.22 2.79
C TYR A 177 16.45 7.61 4.24
N THR A 178 15.43 8.00 5.02
CA THR A 178 15.59 8.25 6.46
C THR A 178 16.04 6.98 7.18
N SER A 179 15.39 5.84 6.91
CA SER A 179 15.74 4.54 7.53
C SER A 179 17.13 4.03 7.15
N GLN A 180 17.67 4.48 6.01
CA GLN A 180 19.02 4.20 5.54
C GLN A 180 20.07 5.22 6.02
N GLY A 181 19.67 6.28 6.74
CA GLY A 181 20.57 7.38 7.16
C GLY A 181 20.96 8.34 6.03
N GLN A 182 20.31 8.27 4.87
CA GLN A 182 20.53 9.17 3.73
C GLN A 182 19.70 10.44 3.85
N TYR A 183 19.98 11.24 4.88
CA TYR A 183 19.11 12.34 5.31
C TYR A 183 18.89 13.43 4.25
N GLU A 184 19.91 13.85 3.50
CA GLU A 184 19.73 14.87 2.46
C GLU A 184 18.75 14.42 1.36
N LYS A 185 18.86 13.17 0.90
CA LYS A 185 17.90 12.60 -0.06
C LYS A 185 16.51 12.48 0.55
N ALA A 186 16.42 12.18 1.85
CA ALA A 186 15.14 12.12 2.53
C ALA A 186 14.47 13.49 2.57
N LEU A 187 15.21 14.56 2.87
CA LEU A 187 14.71 15.95 2.86
C LEU A 187 14.17 16.33 1.47
N ASP A 188 14.90 16.03 0.40
CA ASP A 188 14.45 16.29 -0.98
C ASP A 188 13.12 15.60 -1.30
N GLN A 189 12.99 14.32 -0.92
CA GLN A 189 11.77 13.56 -1.16
C GLN A 189 10.61 14.05 -0.30
N LEU A 190 10.84 14.37 0.98
CA LEU A 190 9.80 14.88 1.87
C LEU A 190 9.34 16.29 1.48
N ALA A 191 10.21 17.12 0.92
CA ALA A 191 9.81 18.40 0.35
C ALA A 191 8.85 18.21 -0.84
N LEU A 192 9.10 17.22 -1.70
CA LEU A 192 8.20 16.87 -2.80
C LEU A 192 6.87 16.28 -2.30
N ASP A 193 6.88 15.46 -1.24
CA ASP A 193 5.65 14.99 -0.58
C ASP A 193 4.79 16.18 -0.16
N ILE A 194 5.34 17.10 0.64
CA ILE A 194 4.66 18.30 1.13
C ILE A 194 4.14 19.15 -0.02
N TYR A 195 4.94 19.34 -1.07
CA TYR A 195 4.54 20.09 -2.25
C TYR A 195 3.31 19.48 -2.94
N TYR A 196 3.35 18.19 -3.27
CA TYR A 196 2.25 17.54 -3.98
C TYR A 196 0.98 17.43 -3.15
N ILE A 197 1.06 17.11 -1.85
CA ILE A 197 -0.14 17.05 -1.01
C ILE A 197 -0.76 18.43 -0.83
N SER A 198 0.05 19.49 -0.76
CA SER A 198 -0.42 20.87 -0.71
C SER A 198 -1.13 21.29 -2.00
N LEU A 199 -0.68 20.80 -3.17
CA LEU A 199 -1.39 21.01 -4.45
C LEU A 199 -2.73 20.27 -4.51
N ALA A 200 -2.84 19.10 -3.88
CA ALA A 200 -4.08 18.33 -3.84
C ALA A 200 -5.12 18.88 -2.84
N LYS A 201 -4.64 19.63 -1.85
CA LYS A 201 -5.42 20.14 -0.71
C LYS A 201 -5.12 21.63 -0.54
N THR A 202 -4.69 22.03 0.66
CA THR A 202 -4.11 23.34 0.96
C THR A 202 -2.87 23.11 1.84
N PRO A 203 -1.90 24.05 1.86
CA PRO A 203 -0.72 23.95 2.72
C PRO A 203 -1.03 23.85 4.23
N GLU A 204 -2.23 24.31 4.64
CA GLU A 204 -2.75 24.26 6.01
C GLU A 204 -3.66 23.05 6.27
N ASP A 205 -3.86 22.16 5.31
CA ASP A 205 -4.66 20.95 5.51
C ASP A 205 -3.93 19.99 6.48
N ILE A 206 -4.71 19.32 7.34
CA ILE A 206 -4.20 18.32 8.28
C ILE A 206 -3.44 17.19 7.58
N ALA A 207 -3.79 16.84 6.34
CA ALA A 207 -3.12 15.81 5.55
C ALA A 207 -1.64 16.15 5.23
N VAL A 208 -1.27 17.43 5.22
CA VAL A 208 0.11 17.88 4.98
C VAL A 208 1.00 17.63 6.21
N THR A 209 0.40 17.51 7.41
CA THR A 209 1.15 17.41 8.67
C THR A 209 2.02 16.17 8.77
N GLY A 210 1.65 15.06 8.09
CA GLY A 210 2.47 13.85 8.02
C GLY A 210 3.84 14.12 7.38
N GLY A 211 3.88 14.84 6.26
CA GLY A 211 5.14 15.20 5.59
C GLY A 211 6.01 16.13 6.43
N TYR A 212 5.41 17.15 7.07
CA TYR A 212 6.13 18.02 8.00
C TYR A 212 6.70 17.24 9.21
N PHE A 213 5.92 16.33 9.80
CA PHE A 213 6.38 15.52 10.91
C PHE A 213 7.62 14.68 10.55
N GLN A 214 7.60 14.05 9.37
CA GLN A 214 8.77 13.31 8.87
C GLN A 214 9.96 14.24 8.63
N LEU A 215 9.74 15.43 8.06
CA LEU A 215 10.81 16.41 7.84
C LEU A 215 11.47 16.85 9.17
N GLY A 216 10.67 17.12 10.20
CA GLY A 216 11.15 17.42 11.55
C GLY A 216 11.93 16.26 12.17
N THR A 217 11.49 15.03 11.93
CA THR A 217 12.19 13.80 12.38
C THR A 217 13.57 13.67 11.72
N VAL A 218 13.69 13.96 10.42
CA VAL A 218 14.99 13.96 9.72
C VAL A 218 15.92 15.04 10.28
N PHE A 219 15.43 16.28 10.49
CA PHE A 219 16.23 17.34 11.09
C PHE A 219 16.71 16.99 12.51
N HIS A 220 15.85 16.34 13.29
CA HIS A 220 16.22 15.85 14.61
C HIS A 220 17.35 14.80 14.54
N HIS A 221 17.28 13.85 13.60
CA HIS A 221 18.35 12.88 13.36
C HIS A 221 19.68 13.51 12.89
N GLN A 222 19.65 14.72 12.34
CA GLN A 222 20.83 15.51 11.97
C GLN A 222 21.30 16.47 13.07
N ASP A 223 20.75 16.40 14.29
CA ASP A 223 20.99 17.34 15.39
C ASP A 223 20.68 18.82 15.05
N ARG A 224 19.85 19.06 14.02
CA ARG A 224 19.39 20.40 13.61
C ARG A 224 18.15 20.81 14.39
N ILE A 225 18.31 20.96 15.71
CA ILE A 225 17.20 21.14 16.66
C ILE A 225 16.30 22.33 16.32
N ASP A 226 16.86 23.48 15.94
CA ASP A 226 16.06 24.67 15.60
C ASP A 226 15.15 24.43 14.39
N HIS A 227 15.63 23.67 13.39
CA HIS A 227 14.86 23.33 12.21
C HIS A 227 13.76 22.32 12.54
N ALA A 228 14.08 21.31 13.35
CA ALA A 228 13.11 20.32 13.83
C ALA A 228 11.98 21.01 14.63
N ALA A 229 12.34 21.88 15.57
CA ALA A 229 11.39 22.65 16.37
C ALA A 229 10.46 23.50 15.52
N ALA A 230 11.01 24.27 14.57
CA ALA A 230 10.20 25.10 13.67
C ALA A 230 9.18 24.30 12.86
N VAL A 231 9.57 23.12 12.37
CA VAL A 231 8.67 22.25 11.60
C VAL A 231 7.62 21.58 12.50
N PHE A 232 7.99 21.13 13.69
CA PHE A 232 7.03 20.59 14.66
C PHE A 232 6.03 21.67 15.13
N ASP A 233 6.48 22.91 15.33
CA ASP A 233 5.59 24.03 15.63
C ASP A 233 4.58 24.28 14.50
N LYS A 234 5.00 24.13 13.23
CA LYS A 234 4.07 24.19 12.09
C LYS A 234 3.02 23.08 12.17
N VAL A 235 3.40 21.84 12.45
CA VAL A 235 2.46 20.71 12.66
C VAL A 235 1.45 21.06 13.75
N VAL A 236 1.93 21.48 14.92
CA VAL A 236 1.08 21.86 16.06
C VAL A 236 0.15 23.02 15.71
N SER A 237 0.61 24.00 14.93
CA SER A 237 -0.21 25.14 14.53
C SER A 237 -1.40 24.73 13.65
N ILE A 238 -1.20 23.79 12.72
CA ILE A 238 -2.25 23.25 11.86
C ILE A 238 -3.27 22.49 12.70
N TRP A 239 -2.80 21.56 13.55
CA TRP A 239 -3.67 20.81 14.45
C TRP A 239 -4.46 21.71 15.41
N LYS A 240 -3.86 22.79 15.93
CA LYS A 240 -4.55 23.76 16.77
C LYS A 240 -5.68 24.48 16.04
N GLN A 241 -5.52 24.82 14.77
CA GLN A 241 -6.59 25.43 13.97
C GLN A 241 -7.73 24.44 13.76
N VAL A 242 -7.37 23.22 13.40
CA VAL A 242 -8.27 22.11 13.14
C VAL A 242 -9.10 21.73 14.38
N LEU A 243 -8.52 21.66 15.57
CA LEU A 243 -9.25 21.31 16.79
C LEU A 243 -10.17 22.43 17.32
N LYS A 244 -10.00 23.67 16.84
CA LYS A 244 -10.87 24.80 17.18
C LYS A 244 -12.18 24.81 16.38
N THR A 245 -12.26 24.07 15.27
CA THR A 245 -13.49 24.02 14.47
C THR A 245 -14.52 23.08 15.12
N PRO A 246 -15.76 23.53 15.38
CA PRO A 246 -16.77 22.75 16.11
C PRO A 246 -17.14 21.42 15.42
N ASP A 247 -17.12 21.41 14.09
CA ASP A 247 -17.59 20.28 13.26
C ASP A 247 -16.68 19.05 13.32
N MET A 248 -15.50 19.15 13.92
CA MET A 248 -14.45 18.13 13.82
C MET A 248 -14.23 17.31 15.10
N LYS A 249 -14.99 17.57 16.17
CA LYS A 249 -14.83 16.92 17.49
C LYS A 249 -15.19 15.42 17.53
N LEU A 250 -15.73 14.82 16.46
CA LEU A 250 -16.34 13.48 16.54
C LEU A 250 -15.84 12.41 15.54
N GLY A 251 -14.76 12.58 14.77
CA GLY A 251 -14.42 11.50 13.84
C GLY A 251 -13.10 11.50 13.08
N ILE A 252 -12.03 12.13 13.58
CA ILE A 252 -10.84 12.37 12.72
C ILE A 252 -9.53 11.69 13.18
N VAL A 253 -9.50 10.98 14.32
CA VAL A 253 -8.27 10.26 14.70
C VAL A 253 -7.97 9.08 13.75
N TYR A 254 -8.96 8.53 13.04
CA TYR A 254 -8.79 7.31 12.23
C TYR A 254 -8.69 7.51 10.71
N LYS A 255 -8.90 8.71 10.16
CA LYS A 255 -9.03 8.92 8.70
C LYS A 255 -7.86 9.69 8.06
N TYR A 256 -6.93 10.21 8.86
CA TYR A 256 -5.83 11.08 8.39
C TYR A 256 -4.45 10.61 8.88
N CYS A 257 -4.41 9.38 9.41
CA CYS A 257 -3.18 8.60 9.50
C CYS A 257 -3.02 7.63 8.31
N ASP A 258 -3.93 7.70 7.32
CA ASP A 258 -3.85 7.06 5.99
C ASP A 258 -2.97 7.88 5.03
#